data_AF-A0A918Z1A1-F1
#
_entry.id   AF-A0A918Z1A1-F1
#
_cell.length_a   1.000
_cell.length_b   1.000
_cell.length_c   1.000
_cell.angle_alpha   90.00
_cell.angle_beta   90.00
_cell.angle_gamma   90.00
#
_symmetry.space_group_name_H-M   'P 1'
#
loop_
_entity.id
_entity.type
_entity.pdbx_description
1 polymer ?
#
loop_
_entity_poly.entity_id
_entity_poly.type
_entity_poly.pdbx_seq_one_letter_code
_entity_poly.pdbx_strand_id
1 'polypeptide(L)'
;MRDAGRTGTHHVTYELTLHDGRILRTRMSHPVDRTVCGAALWSHILRDQLIAAESEFWDCVIDGKLPDRGAPSTPKESLPADLVYLLIHRVGLSEETSSGLTKEDAVAVLQRYWTNGV
;
A
#
# COMPACT_ATOMS: atom_id res chain seq x y z
N MET A 1 -3.46 -11.71 8.01
CA MET A 1 -2.81 -12.45 9.11
C MET A 1 -3.53 -13.78 9.24
N ARG A 2 -2.81 -14.91 9.17
CA ARG A 2 -3.40 -16.25 9.30
C ARG A 2 -2.96 -16.85 10.64
N ASP A 3 -3.89 -17.51 11.33
CA ASP A 3 -3.60 -18.31 12.51
C ASP A 3 -3.32 -19.75 12.05
N ALA A 4 -2.15 -20.28 12.43
CA ALA A 4 -1.70 -21.63 12.09
C ALA A 4 -1.61 -22.53 13.33
N GLY A 5 -2.48 -22.28 14.33
CA GLY A 5 -2.50 -22.99 15.61
C GLY A 5 -2.37 -24.51 15.50
N ARG A 6 -1.23 -25.05 15.95
CA ARG A 6 -1.04 -26.49 16.15
C ARG A 6 -1.41 -26.83 17.60
N THR A 7 -2.43 -27.65 17.76
CA THR A 7 -2.95 -28.12 19.05
C THR A 7 -1.82 -28.73 19.88
N GLY A 8 -1.55 -28.16 21.07
CA GLY A 8 -0.73 -28.78 22.12
C GLY A 8 0.48 -28.01 22.64
N THR A 9 0.76 -26.76 22.24
CA THR A 9 1.89 -25.99 22.81
C THR A 9 1.46 -24.58 23.22
N HIS A 10 1.95 -24.10 24.36
CA HIS A 10 1.61 -22.83 25.04
C HIS A 10 1.92 -21.53 24.27
N HIS A 11 2.05 -21.58 22.94
CA HIS A 11 2.36 -20.43 22.10
C HIS A 11 1.43 -20.35 20.88
N VAL A 12 0.88 -19.17 20.67
CA VAL A 12 0.25 -18.80 19.41
C VAL A 12 1.33 -18.19 18.51
N THR A 13 1.41 -18.68 17.28
CA THR A 13 2.24 -18.08 16.24
C THR A 13 1.33 -17.42 15.23
N TYR A 14 1.54 -16.13 15.00
CA TYR A 14 0.88 -15.41 13.94
C TYR A 14 1.81 -15.19 12.77
N GLU A 15 1.26 -15.36 11.56
CA GLU A 15 2.02 -15.18 10.33
C GLU A 15 1.34 -14.16 9.39
N LEU A 16 2.17 -13.35 8.76
CA LEU A 16 1.78 -12.42 7.71
C LEU A 16 2.78 -12.48 6.55
N THR A 17 2.30 -12.97 5.40
CA THR A 17 3.06 -12.95 4.14
C THR A 17 3.04 -11.55 3.53
N LEU A 18 4.21 -11.05 3.14
CA LEU A 18 4.42 -9.77 2.48
C LEU A 18 4.43 -9.93 0.95
N HIS A 19 4.34 -8.81 0.23
CA HIS A 19 4.31 -8.78 -1.24
C HIS A 19 5.59 -9.31 -1.89
N ASP A 20 6.73 -9.17 -1.21
CA ASP A 20 8.03 -9.68 -1.67
C ASP A 20 8.27 -11.16 -1.28
N GLY A 21 7.28 -11.83 -0.71
CA GLY A 21 7.35 -13.23 -0.31
C GLY A 21 7.94 -13.46 1.08
N ARG A 22 8.43 -12.44 1.79
CA ARG A 22 8.83 -12.56 3.20
C ARG A 22 7.63 -12.91 4.07
N ILE A 23 7.85 -13.63 5.17
CA ILE A 23 6.82 -13.96 6.16
C ILE A 23 7.22 -13.34 7.49
N LEU A 24 6.42 -12.40 7.97
CA LEU A 24 6.51 -11.91 9.35
C LEU A 24 5.91 -12.95 10.28
N ARG A 25 6.65 -13.28 11.33
CA ARG A 25 6.24 -14.28 12.33
C ARG A 25 6.32 -13.68 13.72
N THR A 26 5.18 -13.58 14.37
CA THR A 26 5.08 -13.13 15.76
C THR A 26 4.73 -14.33 16.64
N ARG A 27 5.62 -14.68 17.57
CA ARG A 27 5.39 -15.78 18.52
C ARG A 27 5.03 -15.20 19.88
N MET A 28 3.83 -15.49 20.36
CA MET A 28 3.37 -15.10 21.69
C MET A 28 3.05 -16.33 22.54
N SER A 29 3.58 -16.39 23.75
CA SER A 29 3.26 -17.41 24.77
C SER A 29 1.99 -17.00 25.54
N HIS A 30 1.20 -17.94 26.08
CA HIS A 30 0.15 -17.63 27.07
C HIS A 30 0.41 -18.38 28.40
N PRO A 31 0.14 -17.76 29.58
CA PRO A 31 -0.77 -16.64 29.81
C PRO A 31 -0.11 -15.25 29.90
N VAL A 32 -0.94 -14.23 29.64
CA VAL A 32 -0.67 -12.80 29.94
C VAL A 32 -0.68 -12.62 31.46
N ASP A 33 0.32 -13.15 32.15
CA ASP A 33 0.65 -12.53 33.43
C ASP A 33 1.13 -11.11 33.10
N ARG A 34 0.65 -10.15 33.87
CA ARG A 34 0.74 -8.70 33.68
C ARG A 34 2.18 -8.17 33.84
N THR A 35 3.19 -8.99 33.55
CA THR A 35 4.53 -8.50 33.25
C THR A 35 4.42 -7.61 32.02
N VAL A 36 4.42 -6.31 32.31
CA VAL A 36 4.57 -5.22 31.35
C VAL A 36 5.57 -5.66 30.29
N CYS A 37 5.16 -5.64 29.03
CA CYS A 37 6.09 -5.78 27.92
C CYS A 37 7.13 -4.67 28.09
N GLY A 38 8.30 -5.01 28.61
CA GLY A 38 9.34 -4.02 28.88
C GLY A 38 9.70 -3.31 27.58
N ALA A 39 10.07 -2.03 27.64
CA ALA A 39 10.35 -1.21 26.47
C ALA A 39 11.32 -1.88 25.47
N ALA A 40 12.28 -2.68 25.96
CA ALA A 40 13.20 -3.46 25.15
C ALA A 40 12.52 -4.60 24.38
N LEU A 41 11.62 -5.36 25.03
CA LEU A 41 10.84 -6.41 24.37
C LEU A 41 9.85 -5.81 23.37
N TRP A 42 9.22 -4.69 23.72
CA TRP A 42 8.34 -3.96 22.82
C TRP A 42 9.09 -3.49 21.56
N SER A 43 10.25 -2.87 21.75
CA SER A 43 11.12 -2.44 20.66
C SER A 43 11.57 -3.61 19.78
N HIS A 44 11.87 -4.78 20.38
CA HIS A 44 12.21 -6.00 19.66
C HIS A 44 11.03 -6.51 18.81
N ILE A 45 9.81 -6.54 19.36
CA ILE A 45 8.61 -6.96 18.62
C ILE A 45 8.37 -6.04 17.42
N LEU A 46 8.42 -4.71 17.63
CA LEU A 46 8.20 -3.74 16.57
C LEU A 46 9.24 -3.86 15.45
N ARG A 47 10.53 -3.91 15.82
CA ARG A 47 11.63 -3.94 14.85
C ARG A 47 11.75 -5.28 14.14
N ASP A 48 11.81 -6.37 14.91
CA ASP A 48 12.28 -7.66 14.41
C ASP A 48 11.13 -8.60 14.01
N GLN A 49 9.93 -8.41 14.57
CA GLN A 49 8.78 -9.26 14.26
C GLN A 49 7.77 -8.56 13.33
N LEU A 50 7.46 -7.28 13.61
CA LEU A 50 6.47 -6.53 12.84
C LEU A 50 7.06 -5.65 11.74
N ILE A 51 8.37 -5.38 11.80
CA ILE A 51 9.09 -4.48 10.89
C ILE A 51 8.30 -3.18 10.70
N ALA A 52 8.03 -2.49 11.81
CA ALA A 52 7.32 -1.22 11.84
C ALA A 52 7.92 -0.30 12.90
N ALA A 53 7.90 1.00 12.64
CA ALA A 53 8.14 2.00 13.67
C ALA A 53 6.98 2.04 14.66
N GLU A 54 7.23 2.58 15.86
CA GLU A 54 6.20 2.69 16.89
C GLU A 54 5.02 3.58 16.46
N SER A 55 5.28 4.69 15.78
CA SER A 55 4.24 5.55 15.24
C SER A 55 3.38 4.83 14.20
N GLU A 56 4.00 4.10 13.28
CA GLU A 56 3.29 3.32 12.25
C GLU A 56 2.46 2.20 12.86
N PHE A 57 2.93 1.59 13.95
CA PHE A 57 2.15 0.62 14.71
C PHE A 57 0.89 1.25 15.28
N TRP A 58 1.01 2.40 15.95
CA TRP A 58 -0.15 3.08 16.53
C TRP A 58 -1.10 3.65 15.47
N ASP A 59 -0.58 4.20 14.38
CA ASP A 59 -1.39 4.62 13.23
C ASP A 59 -2.16 3.42 12.64
N CYS A 60 -1.54 2.24 12.58
CA CYS A 60 -2.19 1.02 12.12
C CYS A 60 -3.27 0.54 13.10
N VAL A 61 -3.00 0.57 14.41
CA VAL A 61 -3.94 0.08 15.43
C VAL A 61 -5.13 1.02 15.61
N ILE A 62 -4.89 2.33 15.57
CA ILE A 62 -5.89 3.37 15.87
C ILE A 62 -6.62 3.79 14.59
N ASP A 63 -5.89 4.08 13.52
CA ASP A 63 -6.43 4.64 12.28
C ASP A 63 -6.59 3.61 11.15
N GLY A 64 -6.12 2.37 11.33
CA GLY A 64 -6.12 1.35 10.28
C GLY A 64 -5.13 1.63 9.15
N LYS A 65 -4.21 2.58 9.30
CA LYS A 65 -3.18 2.91 8.30
C LYS A 65 -2.07 1.87 8.33
N LEU A 66 -2.01 1.02 7.32
CA LEU A 66 -1.00 -0.04 7.27
C LEU A 66 0.42 0.54 7.13
N PRO A 67 1.42 -0.02 7.83
CA PRO A 67 2.82 0.36 7.63
C PRO A 67 3.25 0.04 6.20
N ASP A 68 4.14 0.87 5.64
CA ASP A 68 4.74 0.58 4.34
C ASP A 68 5.64 -0.65 4.44
N ARG A 69 5.27 -1.69 3.70
CA ARG A 69 5.99 -2.97 3.63
C ARG A 69 6.37 -3.33 2.20
N GLY A 70 6.51 -2.33 1.33
CA GLY A 70 6.88 -2.52 -0.07
C GLY A 70 5.73 -3.07 -0.91
N ALA A 71 4.49 -2.68 -0.60
CA ALA A 71 3.38 -2.96 -1.51
C ALA A 71 3.66 -2.31 -2.87
N PRO A 72 3.46 -3.01 -4.00
CA PRO A 72 3.68 -2.42 -5.31
C PRO A 72 2.76 -1.20 -5.45
N SER A 73 3.32 -0.09 -5.94
CA SER A 73 2.52 1.08 -6.28
C SER A 73 1.47 0.66 -7.29
N THR A 74 0.21 1.07 -7.08
CA THR A 74 -0.85 0.89 -8.06
C THR A 74 -0.40 1.51 -9.38
N PRO A 75 -0.35 0.75 -10.49
CA PRO A 75 -0.03 1.33 -11.78
C PRO A 75 -0.94 2.53 -12.05
N LYS A 76 -0.36 3.63 -12.53
CA LYS A 76 -1.14 4.79 -12.96
C LYS A 76 -2.10 4.34 -14.07
N GLU A 77 -3.39 4.69 -13.94
CA GLU A 77 -4.38 4.39 -14.96
C GLU A 77 -3.89 4.92 -16.32
N SER A 78 -3.85 4.06 -17.32
CA SER A 78 -3.41 4.43 -18.66
C SER A 78 -4.57 4.99 -19.47
N LEU A 79 -4.30 6.01 -20.28
CA LEU A 79 -5.30 6.59 -21.17
C LEU A 79 -5.71 5.61 -22.27
N PRO A 80 -6.99 5.59 -22.70
CA PRO A 80 -7.40 4.85 -23.89
C PRO A 80 -6.61 5.30 -25.13
N ALA A 81 -6.21 4.36 -25.99
CA ALA A 81 -5.39 4.64 -27.17
C ALA A 81 -6.02 5.69 -28.10
N ASP A 82 -7.34 5.61 -28.33
CA ASP A 82 -8.06 6.58 -29.16
C ASP A 82 -8.01 8.00 -28.57
N LEU A 83 -8.01 8.13 -27.24
CA LEU A 83 -7.91 9.43 -26.58
C LEU A 83 -6.51 10.02 -26.76
N VAL A 84 -5.45 9.20 -26.59
CA VAL A 84 -4.07 9.62 -26.86
C VAL A 84 -3.90 10.04 -28.31
N TYR A 85 -4.46 9.27 -29.26
CA TYR A 85 -4.44 9.60 -30.68
C TYR A 85 -5.08 10.96 -30.96
N LEU A 86 -6.24 11.27 -30.36
CA LEU A 86 -6.89 12.57 -30.54
C LEU A 86 -6.08 13.71 -29.92
N LEU A 87 -5.49 13.52 -28.75
CA LEU A 87 -4.64 14.52 -28.10
C LEU A 87 -3.41 14.86 -28.95
N ILE A 88 -2.75 13.85 -29.53
CA ILE A 88 -1.57 14.07 -30.35
C ILE A 88 -1.95 14.65 -31.71
N HIS A 89 -2.90 14.04 -32.42
CA HIS A 89 -3.15 14.38 -33.83
C HIS A 89 -4.20 15.48 -34.05
N ARG A 90 -5.08 15.76 -33.07
CA ARG A 90 -6.08 16.83 -33.19
C ARG A 90 -5.71 18.04 -32.35
N VAL A 91 -5.36 17.83 -31.08
CA VAL A 91 -5.00 18.93 -30.17
C VAL A 91 -3.55 19.37 -30.38
N GLY A 92 -2.66 18.46 -30.81
CA GLY A 92 -1.24 18.77 -31.04
C GLY A 92 -0.36 18.64 -29.79
N LEU A 93 -0.79 17.88 -28.78
CA LEU A 93 0.03 17.61 -27.60
C LEU A 93 1.16 16.62 -27.92
N SER A 94 2.29 16.76 -27.24
CA SER A 94 3.36 15.75 -27.29
C SER A 94 2.93 14.46 -26.58
N GLU A 95 3.55 13.34 -26.97
CA GLU A 95 3.33 12.03 -26.34
C GLU A 95 3.65 12.08 -24.83
N GLU A 96 4.74 12.73 -24.46
CA GLU A 96 5.15 12.96 -23.06
C GLU A 96 4.07 13.70 -22.27
N THR A 97 3.53 14.78 -22.84
CA THR A 97 2.46 15.56 -22.20
C THR A 97 1.20 14.73 -22.06
N SER A 98 0.82 13.97 -23.10
CA SER A 98 -0.37 13.12 -23.07
C SER A 98 -0.27 12.00 -22.02
N SER A 99 0.90 11.38 -21.86
CA SER A 99 1.16 10.33 -20.87
C SER A 99 1.15 10.86 -19.42
N GLY A 100 1.40 12.15 -19.26
CA GLY A 100 1.31 12.86 -17.99
C GLY A 100 -0.13 13.05 -17.49
N LEU A 101 -1.12 13.08 -18.39
CA LEU A 101 -2.49 13.43 -18.03
C LEU A 101 -3.21 12.32 -17.26
N THR A 102 -4.13 12.73 -16.40
CA THR A 102 -5.22 11.86 -15.95
C THR A 102 -6.26 11.72 -17.07
N LYS A 103 -7.14 10.74 -16.96
CA LYS A 103 -8.23 10.57 -17.92
C LYS A 103 -9.15 11.78 -17.93
N GLU A 104 -9.43 12.33 -16.76
CA GLU A 104 -10.27 13.51 -16.56
C GLU A 104 -9.65 14.74 -17.23
N ASP A 105 -8.35 14.97 -17.03
CA ASP A 105 -7.64 16.09 -17.65
C ASP A 105 -7.57 15.92 -19.18
N ALA A 106 -7.28 14.71 -19.67
CA ALA A 106 -7.26 14.39 -21.09
C ALA A 106 -8.61 14.69 -21.78
N VAL A 107 -9.71 14.31 -21.14
CA VAL A 107 -11.07 14.61 -21.63
C VAL A 107 -11.34 16.12 -21.58
N ALA A 108 -10.96 16.81 -20.50
CA ALA A 108 -11.16 18.25 -20.36
C ALA A 108 -10.39 19.06 -21.42
N VAL A 109 -9.15 18.67 -21.73
CA VAL A 109 -8.35 19.26 -22.81
C VAL A 109 -9.07 19.11 -24.16
N LEU A 110 -9.55 17.91 -24.47
CA LEU A 110 -10.24 17.62 -25.73
C LEU A 110 -11.57 18.37 -25.84
N GLN A 111 -12.35 18.43 -24.75
CA GLN A 111 -13.58 19.22 -24.69
C GLN A 111 -13.29 20.70 -24.93
N ARG A 112 -12.28 21.26 -24.27
CA ARG A 112 -11.88 22.67 -24.47
C ARG A 112 -11.46 22.94 -25.91
N TYR A 113 -10.74 22.02 -26.55
CA TYR A 113 -10.37 22.14 -27.96
C TYR A 113 -11.60 22.24 -28.87
N TRP A 114 -12.65 21.44 -28.63
CA TRP A 114 -13.87 21.49 -29.42
C TRP A 114 -14.80 22.65 -29.08
N THR A 115 -14.91 23.04 -27.81
CA THR A 115 -15.76 24.18 -27.39
C THR A 115 -15.16 25.52 -27.81
N ASN A 116 -13.83 25.61 -27.92
CA ASN A 116 -13.13 26.81 -28.40
C ASN A 116 -12.85 26.75 -29.92
N GLY A 117 -13.37 25.74 -30.62
CA GLY A 117 -12.99 25.37 -31.98
C GLY A 117 -14.18 25.10 -32.90
N VAL A 118 -15.08 26.09 -33.04
CA VAL A 118 -15.73 26.56 -34.29
C VAL A 118 -15.90 28.07 -34.16
#